data_AF-A0AA92L7E8-F1
#
_entry.id   AF-A0AA92L7E8-F1
#
_cell.length_a   1.000
_cell.length_b   1.000
_cell.length_c   1.000
_cell.angle_alpha   90.00
_cell.angle_beta   90.00
_cell.angle_gamma   90.00
#
_symmetry.space_group_name_H-M   'P 1'
#
loop_
_entity.id
_entity.type
_entity.pdbx_description
1 polymer ?
#
loop_
_entity_poly.entity_id
_entity_poly.type
_entity_poly.pdbx_seq_one_letter_code
_entity_poly.pdbx_strand_id
1 'polypeptide(L)'
;MAYIPLTKSEEKLMQFLWEQGKPLSASEIQALWKDNAWTKSYTRDIMRALEEKGAIEFYNLERTGKNYGRRFRTVLTREEYFSQLAMRNGVTVTKMFQVEAFAMVEKGNKQEMDDLILELEGMIEEYRARDDDAE
;
A
#
# COMPACT_ATOMS: atom_id res chain seq x y z
N MET A 1 8.81 3.44 -9.79
CA MET A 1 9.01 4.10 -8.48
C MET A 1 10.16 3.40 -7.75
N ALA A 2 10.86 4.11 -6.87
CA ALA A 2 11.98 3.54 -6.10
C ALA A 2 11.47 2.81 -4.84
N TYR A 3 12.13 1.72 -4.45
CA TYR A 3 11.78 0.96 -3.24
C TYR A 3 11.94 1.81 -1.97
N ILE A 4 10.89 1.86 -1.14
CA ILE A 4 10.91 2.56 0.14
C ILE A 4 11.20 1.56 1.28
N PRO A 5 12.39 1.62 1.93
CA PRO A 5 12.71 0.72 3.03
C PRO A 5 11.96 1.07 4.31
N LEU A 6 11.01 0.23 4.72
CA LEU A 6 10.31 0.35 6.00
C LEU A 6 10.90 -0.60 7.05
N THR A 7 11.01 -0.11 8.28
CA THR A 7 11.26 -0.90 9.48
C THR A 7 9.97 -1.61 9.90
N LYS A 8 10.07 -2.61 10.79
CA LYS A 8 8.90 -3.35 11.29
C LYS A 8 7.83 -2.44 11.90
N SER A 9 8.23 -1.39 12.62
CA SER A 9 7.30 -0.43 13.21
C SER A 9 6.66 0.45 12.14
N GLU A 10 7.44 0.96 11.19
CA GLU A 10 6.91 1.75 10.08
C GLU A 10 5.92 0.96 9.23
N GLU A 11 6.25 -0.31 8.89
CA GLU A 11 5.35 -1.19 8.16
C GLU A 11 4.06 -1.46 8.95
N LYS A 12 4.15 -1.68 10.27
CA LYS A 12 2.97 -1.86 11.12
C LYS A 12 2.06 -0.63 11.11
N LEU A 13 2.62 0.58 11.11
CA LEU A 13 1.82 1.80 10.97
C LEU A 13 1.23 1.93 9.57
N MET A 14 1.98 1.61 8.51
CA MET A 14 1.46 1.63 7.14
C MET A 14 0.31 0.63 6.95
N GLN A 15 0.40 -0.58 7.52
CA GLN A 15 -0.70 -1.55 7.54
C GLN A 15 -1.98 -0.94 8.13
N PHE A 16 -1.86 -0.30 9.29
CA PHE A 16 -2.98 0.41 9.90
C PHE A 16 -3.51 1.54 9.00
N LEU A 17 -2.65 2.37 8.41
CA LEU A 17 -3.08 3.46 7.53
C LEU A 17 -3.79 2.96 6.26
N TRP A 18 -3.30 1.88 5.64
CA TRP A 18 -3.95 1.24 4.50
C TRP A 18 -5.33 0.68 4.85
N GLU A 19 -5.49 0.06 6.03
CA GLU A 19 -6.80 -0.42 6.50
C GLU A 19 -7.79 0.72 6.73
N GLN A 20 -7.31 1.88 7.21
CA GLN A 20 -8.17 3.03 7.42
C GLN A 20 -8.57 3.72 6.11
N GLY A 21 -7.74 3.64 5.07
CA GLY A 21 -8.02 4.17 3.73
C GLY A 21 -8.27 5.68 3.67
N LYS A 22 -7.89 6.42 4.72
CA LYS A 22 -8.16 7.87 4.83
C LYS A 22 -7.00 8.62 5.47
N PRO A 23 -6.85 9.92 5.19
CA PRO A 23 -5.82 10.73 5.82
C PRO A 23 -6.04 10.85 7.32
N LEU A 24 -4.99 10.67 8.12
CA LEU A 24 -5.06 10.69 9.58
C LEU A 24 -3.95 11.53 10.22
N SER A 25 -4.25 12.12 11.36
CA SER A 25 -3.28 12.79 12.23
C SER A 25 -2.73 11.83 13.29
N ALA A 26 -1.59 12.18 13.89
CA ALA A 26 -1.00 11.39 14.99
C ALA A 26 -1.97 11.17 16.16
N SER A 27 -2.82 12.15 16.47
CA SER A 27 -3.79 12.02 17.56
C SER A 27 -4.95 11.09 17.20
N GLU A 28 -5.37 11.08 15.93
CA GLU A 28 -6.41 10.16 15.46
C GLU A 28 -5.90 8.74 15.35
N ILE A 29 -4.66 8.54 14.89
CA ILE A 29 -4.00 7.24 14.92
C ILE A 29 -3.98 6.72 16.36
N GLN A 30 -3.60 7.53 17.34
CA GLN A 30 -3.64 7.13 18.76
C GLN A 30 -5.05 6.75 19.25
N ALA A 31 -6.08 7.46 18.81
CA ALA A 31 -7.45 7.22 19.27
C ALA A 31 -8.10 5.99 18.62
N LEU A 32 -7.79 5.76 17.34
CA LEU A 32 -8.33 4.67 16.53
C LEU A 32 -7.55 3.37 16.73
N TRP A 33 -6.23 3.46 16.88
CA TRP A 33 -5.35 2.31 16.97
C TRP A 33 -5.16 1.86 18.43
N LYS A 34 -6.23 1.36 19.04
CA LYS A 34 -6.27 1.01 20.48
C LYS A 34 -5.41 -0.21 20.84
N ASP A 35 -5.13 -1.08 19.88
CA ASP A 35 -4.34 -2.30 20.07
C ASP A 35 -2.82 -2.05 20.02
N ASN A 36 -2.39 -0.82 19.75
CA ASN A 36 -0.98 -0.48 19.86
C ASN A 36 -0.65 0.04 21.28
N ALA A 37 0.50 -0.38 21.80
CA ALA A 37 1.03 0.12 23.08
C ALA A 37 1.96 1.34 22.88
N TRP A 38 1.81 2.10 21.81
CA TRP A 38 2.74 3.17 21.46
C TRP A 38 2.37 4.50 22.11
N THR A 39 3.39 5.21 22.59
CA THR A 39 3.21 6.56 23.15
C THR A 39 2.95 7.58 22.05
N LYS A 40 2.33 8.72 22.41
CA LYS A 40 2.05 9.81 21.45
C LYS A 40 3.30 10.37 20.80
N SER A 41 4.42 10.36 21.52
CA SER A 41 5.71 10.77 20.97
C SER A 41 6.16 9.79 19.90
N TYR A 42 6.17 8.49 20.23
CA TYR A 42 6.63 7.46 19.32
C TYR A 42 5.80 7.39 18.03
N THR A 43 4.48 7.55 18.11
CA THR A 43 3.63 7.67 16.91
C THR A 43 4.06 8.84 16.03
N ARG A 44 4.34 10.02 16.62
CA ARG A 44 4.80 11.19 15.86
C ARG A 44 6.17 10.97 15.22
N ASP A 45 7.07 10.30 15.93
CA ASP A 45 8.42 10.02 15.44
C ASP A 45 8.37 9.08 14.21
N ILE A 46 7.55 8.02 14.26
CA ILE A 46 7.35 7.13 13.11
C ILE A 46 6.69 7.85 11.94
N MET A 47 5.66 8.67 12.21
CA MET A 47 5.03 9.45 11.13
C MET A 47 6.03 10.37 10.43
N ARG A 48 6.91 11.02 11.20
CA ARG A 48 7.97 11.85 10.62
C ARG A 48 8.94 11.02 9.79
N ALA A 49 9.36 9.85 10.27
CA ALA A 49 10.25 8.96 9.51
C ALA A 49 9.60 8.47 8.20
N LEU A 50 8.30 8.13 8.23
CA LEU A 50 7.53 7.76 7.04
C LEU A 50 7.41 8.93 6.05
N GLU A 51 7.20 10.15 6.54
CA GLU A 51 7.14 11.37 5.73
C GLU A 51 8.50 11.64 5.07
N GLU A 52 9.60 11.56 5.81
CA GLU A 52 10.97 11.72 5.29
C GLU A 52 11.32 10.66 4.22
N LYS A 53 10.76 9.45 4.34
CA LYS A 53 10.90 8.36 3.36
C LYS A 53 9.97 8.47 2.15
N GLY A 54 9.00 9.40 2.16
CA GLY A 54 7.99 9.53 1.12
C GLY A 54 6.93 8.42 1.12
N ALA A 55 6.80 7.64 2.19
CA ALA A 55 5.74 6.62 2.31
C ALA A 55 4.37 7.26 2.61
N ILE A 56 4.38 8.39 3.31
CA ILE A 56 3.21 9.23 3.57
C ILE A 56 3.53 10.68 3.21
N GLU A 57 2.50 11.47 2.95
CA GLU A 57 2.65 12.90 2.69
C GLU A 57 1.59 13.72 3.43
N PHE A 58 1.92 14.98 3.67
CA PHE A 58 0.97 15.94 4.24
C PHE A 58 -0.23 16.10 3.30
N TYR A 59 -1.43 15.98 3.85
CA TYR A 59 -2.68 16.13 3.12
C TYR A 59 -3.35 17.47 3.42
N ASN A 60 -3.69 17.71 4.69
CA ASN A 60 -4.33 18.95 5.13
C ASN A 60 -4.10 19.24 6.62
N LEU A 61 -4.50 20.45 7.04
CA LEU A 61 -4.65 20.82 8.44
C LEU A 61 -6.11 20.72 8.84
N GLU A 62 -6.40 19.98 9.90
CA GLU A 62 -7.76 19.87 10.43
C GLU A 62 -7.81 20.23 11.91
N ARG A 63 -8.90 20.88 12.31
CA ARG A 63 -9.08 21.32 13.69
C ARG A 63 -9.43 20.14 14.58
N THR A 64 -8.50 19.74 15.43
CA THR A 64 -8.70 18.74 16.49
C THR A 64 -8.91 19.47 17.82
N GLY A 65 -10.16 19.79 18.14
CA GLY A 65 -10.53 20.51 19.37
C GLY A 65 -10.02 21.96 19.38
N LYS A 66 -9.03 22.27 20.24
CA LYS A 66 -8.42 23.61 20.35
C LYS A 66 -7.23 23.85 19.41
N ASN A 67 -6.64 22.80 18.83
CA ASN A 67 -5.43 22.90 18.00
C ASN A 67 -5.69 22.37 16.57
N TYR A 68 -4.89 22.82 15.62
CA TYR A 68 -4.85 22.24 14.27
C TYR A 68 -3.85 21.08 14.23
N GLY A 69 -4.27 19.92 13.75
CA GLY A 69 -3.44 18.74 13.54
C GLY A 69 -3.12 18.55 12.06
N ARG A 70 -1.86 18.22 11.75
CA ARG A 70 -1.47 17.76 10.40
C ARG A 70 -2.05 16.37 10.17
N ARG A 71 -2.81 16.18 9.09
CA ARG A 71 -3.21 14.85 8.59
C ARG A 71 -2.33 14.45 7.41
N PHE A 72 -2.08 13.15 7.32
CA PHE A 72 -1.21 12.55 6.32
C PHE A 72 -1.95 11.45 5.58
N ARG A 73 -1.69 11.33 4.28
CA ARG A 73 -2.19 10.23 3.45
C ARG A 73 -1.03 9.34 3.01
N THR A 74 -1.33 8.08 2.73
CA THR A 74 -0.36 7.13 2.16
C THR A 74 -0.09 7.49 0.70
N VAL A 75 1.19 7.52 0.31
CA VAL A 75 1.62 7.75 -1.07
C VAL A 75 1.75 6.44 -1.83
N LEU A 76 2.11 5.37 -1.12
CA LEU A 76 2.32 4.02 -1.63
C LEU A 76 1.13 3.13 -1.23
N THR A 77 0.59 2.33 -2.13
CA THR A 77 -0.42 1.31 -1.77
C THR A 77 0.22 0.08 -1.13
N ARG A 78 -0.60 -0.76 -0.50
CA ARG A 78 -0.14 -2.00 0.14
C ARG A 78 0.47 -2.94 -0.90
N GLU A 79 -0.20 -3.08 -2.03
CA GLU A 79 0.16 -3.96 -3.13
C GLU A 79 1.47 -3.50 -3.78
N GLU A 80 1.62 -2.19 -4.00
CA GLU A 80 2.85 -1.60 -4.54
C GLU A 80 4.04 -1.85 -3.60
N TYR A 81 3.87 -1.68 -2.29
CA TYR A 81 4.93 -1.94 -1.32
C TYR A 81 5.41 -3.39 -1.34
N PHE A 82 4.49 -4.36 -1.27
CA PHE A 82 4.85 -5.78 -1.25
C PHE A 82 5.41 -6.25 -2.60
N SER A 83 4.91 -5.72 -3.71
CA SER A 83 5.48 -5.96 -5.04
C SER A 83 6.93 -5.49 -5.11
N GLN A 84 7.21 -4.26 -4.67
CA GLN A 84 8.59 -3.73 -4.63
C GLN A 84 9.50 -4.54 -3.69
N LEU A 85 9.00 -4.96 -2.53
CA LEU A 85 9.72 -5.80 -1.59
C LEU A 85 10.08 -7.17 -2.20
N ALA A 86 9.13 -7.81 -2.87
CA ALA A 86 9.33 -9.11 -3.50
C ALA A 86 10.30 -9.02 -4.69
N MET A 87 10.18 -7.98 -5.54
CA MET A 87 11.14 -7.71 -6.62
C MET A 87 12.56 -7.49 -6.08
N ARG A 88 12.70 -6.72 -4.99
CA ARG A 88 14.00 -6.52 -4.32
C ARG A 88 14.61 -7.82 -3.81
N ASN A 89 13.77 -8.75 -3.36
CA ASN A 89 14.21 -10.09 -2.92
C ASN A 89 14.43 -11.07 -4.09
N GLY A 90 14.44 -10.59 -5.34
CA GLY A 90 14.71 -11.40 -6.52
C GLY A 90 13.52 -12.22 -7.02
N VAL A 91 12.31 -11.94 -6.52
CA VAL A 91 11.08 -12.56 -7.03
C VAL A 91 10.62 -11.78 -8.26
N THR A 92 10.56 -12.45 -9.39
CA THR A 92 10.04 -11.85 -10.62
C THR A 92 8.52 -11.79 -10.58
N VAL A 93 7.96 -10.80 -11.28
CA VAL A 93 6.50 -10.63 -11.43
C VAL A 93 5.85 -11.94 -11.92
N THR A 94 6.45 -12.61 -12.91
CA THR A 94 5.98 -13.91 -13.41
C THR A 94 5.86 -14.97 -12.32
N LYS A 95 6.83 -15.05 -11.40
CA LYS A 95 6.78 -16.03 -10.30
C LYS A 95 5.68 -15.70 -9.30
N MET A 96 5.44 -14.42 -9.01
CA MET A 96 4.33 -14.01 -8.14
C MET A 96 2.98 -14.43 -8.75
N PHE A 97 2.78 -14.13 -10.03
CA PHE A 97 1.56 -14.52 -10.75
C PHE A 97 1.36 -16.03 -10.80
N GLN A 98 2.43 -16.80 -11.06
CA GLN A 98 2.35 -18.26 -11.08
C GLN A 98 1.88 -18.82 -9.73
N VAL A 99 2.43 -18.32 -8.61
CA VAL A 99 2.05 -18.78 -7.28
C VAL A 99 0.56 -18.52 -7.01
N GLU A 100 0.06 -17.32 -7.32
CA GLU A 100 -1.35 -16.99 -7.12
C GLU A 100 -2.26 -17.84 -8.02
N ALA A 101 -1.92 -17.96 -9.31
CA ALA A 101 -2.66 -18.79 -10.25
C ALA A 101 -2.75 -20.25 -9.79
N PHE A 102 -1.65 -20.85 -9.32
CA PHE A 102 -1.66 -22.20 -8.77
C PHE A 102 -2.55 -22.32 -7.52
N ALA A 103 -2.50 -21.34 -6.62
CA ALA A 103 -3.33 -21.33 -5.41
C ALA A 103 -4.83 -21.24 -5.75
N MET A 104 -5.22 -20.47 -6.77
CA MET A 104 -6.60 -20.39 -7.24
C MET A 104 -7.08 -21.70 -7.89
N VAL A 105 -6.21 -22.36 -8.68
CA VAL A 105 -6.51 -23.70 -9.24
C VAL A 105 -6.71 -24.73 -8.12
N GLU A 106 -5.86 -24.72 -7.09
CA GLU A 106 -5.95 -25.64 -5.95
C GLU A 106 -7.23 -25.42 -5.14
N LYS A 107 -7.64 -24.16 -4.94
CA LYS A 107 -8.91 -23.82 -4.27
C LYS A 107 -10.15 -24.16 -5.10
N GLY A 108 -9.99 -24.50 -6.39
CA GLY A 108 -11.09 -24.88 -7.27
C GLY A 108 -12.07 -23.75 -7.59
N ASN A 109 -11.67 -22.50 -7.46
CA ASN A 109 -12.55 -21.35 -7.72
C ASN A 109 -12.50 -20.96 -9.20
N LYS A 110 -13.28 -21.68 -10.01
CA LYS A 110 -13.31 -21.47 -11.47
C LYS A 110 -13.77 -20.05 -11.85
N GLN A 111 -14.73 -19.49 -11.12
CA GLN A 111 -15.26 -18.16 -11.44
C GLN A 111 -14.19 -17.07 -11.23
N GLU A 112 -13.47 -17.09 -10.10
CA GLU A 112 -12.38 -16.15 -9.85
C GLU A 112 -11.26 -16.28 -10.90
N MET A 113 -10.99 -17.51 -11.35
CA MET A 113 -10.02 -17.74 -12.43
C MET A 113 -10.50 -17.16 -13.77
N ASP A 114 -11.76 -17.37 -14.13
CA ASP A 114 -12.35 -16.84 -15.36
C ASP A 114 -12.35 -15.30 -15.33
N ASP A 115 -12.68 -14.68 -14.19
CA ASP A 115 -12.64 -13.23 -14.00
C ASP A 115 -11.21 -12.67 -14.14
N LEU A 116 -10.20 -13.36 -13.59
CA LEU A 116 -8.80 -12.98 -13.73
C LEU A 116 -8.32 -13.08 -15.19
N ILE A 117 -8.71 -14.13 -15.91
CA ILE A 117 -8.36 -14.29 -17.32
C ILE A 117 -8.91 -13.11 -18.13
N LEU A 118 -10.17 -12.71 -17.90
CA LEU A 118 -10.78 -11.57 -18.58
C LEU A 118 -10.03 -10.26 -18.29
N GLU A 119 -9.63 -10.02 -17.04
CA GLU A 119 -8.84 -8.84 -16.68
C GLU A 119 -7.48 -8.84 -17.40
N LEU A 120 -6.78 -9.98 -17.42
CA LEU A 120 -5.49 -10.12 -18.09
C LEU A 120 -5.59 -9.93 -19.61
N GLU A 121 -6.63 -10.48 -20.25
CA GLU A 121 -6.89 -10.28 -21.68
C GLU A 121 -7.09 -8.80 -22.00
N GLY A 122 -7.86 -8.08 -21.17
CA GLY A 122 -8.04 -6.62 -21.32
C GLY A 122 -6.73 -5.84 -21.18
N MET A 123 -5.87 -6.21 -20.22
CA MET A 123 -4.54 -5.59 -20.07
C MET A 123 -3.62 -5.86 -21.27
N ILE A 124 -3.68 -7.07 -21.84
CA ILE A 124 -2.91 -7.44 -23.05
C ILE A 124 -3.39 -6.63 -24.26
N GLU A 125 -4.70 -6.48 -24.42
CA GLU A 125 -5.29 -5.68 -25.49
C GLU A 125 -4.87 -4.21 -25.38
N GLU A 126 -4.98 -3.62 -24.19
CA GLU A 126 -4.53 -2.25 -23.94
C GLU A 126 -3.04 -2.06 -24.23
N TYR A 127 -2.19 -3.02 -23.83
CA TYR A 127 -0.76 -2.97 -24.10
C TYR A 127 -0.47 -2.99 -25.61
N ARG A 128 -1.12 -3.88 -26.36
CA ARG A 128 -0.93 -3.99 -27.82
C ARG A 128 -1.41 -2.75 -28.56
N ALA A 129 -2.57 -2.20 -28.18
CA ALA A 129 -3.10 -0.98 -28.79
C ALA A 129 -2.16 0.23 -28.65
N ARG A 130 -1.40 0.32 -27.55
CA ARG A 130 -0.40 1.39 -27.35
C ARG A 130 0.82 1.26 -28.26
N ASP A 131 1.18 0.05 -28.66
CA ASP A 131 2.28 -0.19 -29.59
C ASP A 131 1.86 0.08 -31.04
N ASP A 132 0.59 -0.15 -31.40
CA ASP A 132 0.04 0.12 -32.74
C ASP A 132 -0.13 1.64 -33.06
N ASP A 133 -0.29 2.49 -32.05
CA ASP A 133 -0.36 3.97 -32.20
C ASP A 133 1.03 4.64 -32.35
N ALA A 134 2.12 3.86 -32.22
CA ALA A 134 3.51 4.34 -32.28
C ALA A 134 4.22 4.08 -33.63
N GLU A 135 3.55 3.45 -34.60
CA GLU A 135 3.98 3.28 -36.00
C GLU A 135 3.33 4.31 -36.95
#